data_AF-A6VVK0-F1
#
_entry.id   AF-A6VVK0-F1
#
_cell.length_a   1.000
_cell.length_b   1.000
_cell.length_c   1.000
_cell.angle_alpha   90.00
_cell.angle_beta   90.00
_cell.angle_gamma   90.00
#
_symmetry.space_group_name_H-M   'P 1'
#
loop_
_entity.id
_entity.type
_entity.pdbx_description
1 polymer ?
#
loop_
_entity_poly.entity_id
_entity_poly.type
_entity_poly.pdbx_seq_one_letter_code
_entity_poly.pdbx_strand_id
1 'polypeptide(L)'
;MTPTTMPLVHVCDCHRLRNILVSNAIIPTKCPVFKEDLAYFFYGRPSYRIGDGGLSSNTPSLFPVCFILNSAYIKNIKRVFPFDTGAFSAGLYKKYIHSTATFSDYIFEPTYDFIRRYVDLFYSSNKNYFNGQATIEKGLIPAMAFELQSLHQMITATSTEEVDDRCYTVEIQSFSDVDISGGAVMAIVLPITILSDPTVSSYLFDNNIEPITYETSRCAPSSLTPLIIDKVRNYYLDEGVI
;
A
#
# COMPACT_ATOMS: atom_id res chain seq x y z
N MET A 1 16.44 4.77 17.60
CA MET A 1 17.04 4.40 16.30
C MET A 1 15.98 4.68 15.26
N THR A 2 16.31 5.35 14.15
CA THR A 2 15.34 5.60 13.08
C THR A 2 14.85 4.25 12.52
N PRO A 3 13.55 4.08 12.24
CA PRO A 3 13.01 2.84 11.70
C PRO A 3 13.70 2.45 10.39
N THR A 4 13.85 1.14 10.15
CA THR A 4 14.39 0.61 8.90
C THR A 4 13.39 0.78 7.75
N THR A 5 13.87 0.74 6.50
CA THR A 5 12.98 0.85 5.34
C THR A 5 12.07 -0.36 5.27
N MET A 6 10.75 -0.15 5.31
CA MET A 6 9.78 -1.24 5.14
C MET A 6 9.72 -1.72 3.68
N PRO A 7 9.34 -2.99 3.44
CA PRO A 7 8.96 -3.47 2.11
C PRO A 7 7.83 -2.62 1.51
N LEU A 8 7.77 -2.58 0.19
CA LEU A 8 6.65 -2.00 -0.54
C LEU A 8 5.60 -3.05 -0.80
N VAL A 9 4.34 -2.65 -0.88
CA VAL A 9 3.27 -3.57 -1.26
C VAL A 9 2.55 -3.08 -2.51
N HIS A 10 2.30 -4.01 -3.43
CA HIS A 10 1.48 -3.79 -4.62
C HIS A 10 0.30 -4.74 -4.58
N VAL A 11 -0.93 -4.22 -4.71
CA VAL A 11 -2.14 -5.03 -4.69
C VAL A 11 -2.80 -4.98 -6.06
N CYS A 12 -3.16 -6.14 -6.58
CA CYS A 12 -3.91 -6.28 -7.82
C CYS A 12 -4.96 -7.41 -7.68
N ASP A 13 -5.77 -7.63 -8.71
CA ASP A 13 -6.61 -8.81 -8.79
C ASP A 13 -5.86 -10.02 -9.41
N CYS A 14 -6.41 -11.22 -9.26
CA CYS A 14 -5.83 -12.43 -9.83
C CYS A 14 -5.78 -12.44 -11.37
N HIS A 15 -6.63 -11.66 -12.05
CA HIS A 15 -6.54 -11.50 -13.50
C HIS A 15 -5.25 -10.77 -13.91
N ARG A 16 -4.91 -9.69 -13.20
CA ARG A 16 -3.68 -8.92 -13.38
C ARG A 16 -2.44 -9.68 -12.93
N LEU A 17 -2.55 -10.51 -11.88
CA LEU A 17 -1.47 -11.40 -11.45
C LEU A 17 -0.90 -12.18 -12.64
N ARG A 18 -1.76 -12.81 -13.46
CA ARG A 18 -1.33 -13.56 -14.65
C ARG A 18 -0.41 -12.75 -15.56
N ASN A 19 -0.77 -11.49 -15.83
CA ASN A 19 0.02 -10.63 -16.71
C ASN A 19 1.37 -10.28 -16.07
N ILE A 20 1.39 -10.01 -14.77
CA ILE A 20 2.61 -9.70 -14.01
C ILE A 20 3.57 -10.91 -14.02
N LEU A 21 3.06 -12.13 -13.82
CA LEU A 21 3.90 -13.34 -13.86
C LEU A 21 4.49 -13.59 -15.25
N VAL A 22 3.74 -13.29 -16.31
CA VAL A 22 4.21 -13.45 -17.70
C VAL A 22 5.23 -12.37 -18.08
N SER A 23 4.99 -11.12 -17.70
CA SER A 23 5.88 -10.00 -18.03
C SER A 23 7.11 -9.91 -17.13
N ASN A 24 7.09 -10.56 -15.96
CA ASN A 24 8.03 -10.30 -14.85
C ASN A 24 8.10 -8.82 -14.46
N ALA A 25 7.00 -8.08 -14.65
CA ALA A 25 6.97 -6.67 -14.36
C ALA A 25 5.59 -6.17 -13.89
N ILE A 26 5.60 -5.26 -12.92
CA ILE A 26 4.43 -4.43 -12.61
C ILE A 26 4.46 -3.25 -13.58
N ILE A 27 3.58 -3.30 -14.57
CA ILE A 27 3.50 -2.32 -15.66
C ILE A 27 2.57 -1.17 -15.25
N PRO A 28 2.96 0.10 -15.42
CA PRO A 28 2.11 1.24 -15.21
C PRO A 28 0.78 1.15 -15.98
N THR A 29 -0.31 1.55 -15.35
CA THR A 29 -1.63 1.59 -15.98
C THR A 29 -2.22 2.99 -15.90
N LYS A 30 -3.13 3.31 -16.83
CA LYS A 30 -3.74 4.63 -16.92
C LYS A 30 -4.44 5.01 -15.61
N CYS A 31 -3.89 6.01 -14.93
CA CYS A 31 -4.47 6.56 -13.73
C CYS A 31 -5.62 7.53 -14.06
N PRO A 32 -6.83 7.35 -13.47
CA PRO A 32 -7.93 8.30 -13.66
C PRO A 32 -7.72 9.64 -12.93
N VAL A 33 -6.91 9.68 -11.88
CA VAL A 33 -6.61 10.91 -11.09
C VAL A 33 -5.60 11.78 -11.82
N PHE A 34 -4.42 11.24 -12.14
CA PHE A 34 -3.31 11.99 -12.75
C PHE A 34 -3.29 11.98 -14.28
N LYS A 35 -4.17 11.20 -14.93
CA LYS A 35 -4.29 11.08 -16.39
C LYS A 35 -3.00 10.65 -17.11
N GLU A 36 -2.17 9.86 -16.43
CA GLU A 36 -0.91 9.31 -16.92
C GLU A 36 -0.77 7.85 -16.48
N ASP A 37 0.15 7.11 -17.08
CA ASP A 37 0.36 5.71 -16.72
C ASP A 37 1.24 5.64 -15.47
N LEU A 38 0.72 4.98 -14.42
CA LEU A 38 1.36 4.88 -13.11
C LEU A 38 1.28 3.45 -12.56
N ALA A 39 2.35 3.03 -11.91
CA ALA A 39 2.37 1.89 -11.00
C ALA A 39 2.31 2.40 -9.55
N TYR A 40 1.46 1.75 -8.75
CA TYR A 40 1.18 2.15 -7.37
C TYR A 40 1.74 1.15 -6.38
N PHE A 41 2.38 1.68 -5.36
CA PHE A 41 2.91 0.92 -4.23
C PHE A 41 2.52 1.63 -2.94
N PHE A 42 2.34 0.86 -1.87
CA PHE A 42 2.17 1.41 -0.53
C PHE A 42 3.38 1.03 0.33
N TYR A 43 3.81 1.95 1.18
CA TYR A 43 4.92 1.71 2.09
C TYR A 43 4.45 0.86 3.26
N GLY A 44 4.96 -0.37 3.37
CA GLY A 44 4.68 -1.31 4.46
C GLY A 44 3.27 -1.91 4.43
N ARG A 45 2.21 -1.09 4.47
CA ARG A 45 0.85 -1.55 4.72
C ARG A 45 0.02 -1.67 3.43
N PRO A 46 -0.67 -2.80 3.18
CA PRO A 46 -1.60 -2.92 2.07
C PRO A 46 -2.81 -2.00 2.30
N SER A 47 -3.02 -1.04 1.41
CA SER A 47 -4.14 -0.10 1.49
C SER A 47 -4.98 -0.01 0.24
N TYR A 48 -4.56 -0.59 -0.88
CA TYR A 48 -5.39 -0.54 -2.08
C TYR A 48 -6.62 -1.45 -1.94
N ARG A 49 -7.80 -0.91 -2.29
CA ARG A 49 -9.04 -1.67 -2.36
C ARG A 49 -9.38 -1.98 -3.81
N ILE A 50 -9.68 -3.25 -4.10
CA ILE A 50 -10.17 -3.66 -5.41
C ILE A 50 -11.56 -3.04 -5.63
N GLY A 51 -11.73 -2.35 -6.76
CA GLY A 51 -13.00 -1.78 -7.16
C GLY A 51 -13.99 -2.87 -7.60
N ASP A 52 -14.81 -3.34 -6.66
CA ASP A 52 -15.83 -4.38 -6.89
C ASP A 52 -17.27 -3.83 -6.80
N GLY A 53 -17.44 -2.54 -6.52
CA GLY A 53 -18.74 -1.93 -6.26
C GLY A 53 -19.46 -2.51 -5.04
N GLY A 54 -18.75 -3.21 -4.15
CA GLY A 54 -19.30 -3.91 -3.00
C GLY A 54 -20.05 -5.21 -3.34
N LEU A 55 -20.00 -5.67 -4.59
CA LEU A 55 -20.74 -6.84 -5.03
C LEU A 55 -19.99 -8.12 -4.65
N SER A 56 -20.72 -9.04 -4.00
CA SER A 56 -20.18 -10.35 -3.67
C SER A 56 -19.94 -11.18 -4.94
N SER A 57 -18.71 -11.66 -5.09
CA SER A 57 -18.29 -12.52 -6.17
C SER A 57 -17.68 -13.81 -5.62
N ASN A 58 -17.74 -14.86 -6.43
CA ASN A 58 -16.91 -16.05 -6.24
C ASN A 58 -16.02 -16.31 -7.46
N THR A 59 -15.84 -15.29 -8.30
CA THR A 59 -15.02 -15.35 -9.50
C THR A 59 -13.55 -15.19 -9.09
N PRO A 60 -12.70 -16.23 -9.24
CA PRO A 60 -11.32 -16.19 -8.76
C PRO A 60 -10.51 -15.03 -9.32
N SER A 61 -10.79 -14.63 -10.56
CA SER A 61 -10.11 -13.54 -11.25
C SER A 61 -10.25 -12.18 -10.57
N LEU A 62 -11.22 -11.99 -9.68
CA LEU A 62 -11.47 -10.75 -8.97
C LEU A 62 -10.86 -10.72 -7.56
N PHE A 63 -10.36 -11.85 -7.06
CA PHE A 63 -9.80 -11.89 -5.71
C PHE A 63 -8.46 -11.16 -5.64
N PRO A 64 -8.17 -10.48 -4.52
CA PRO A 64 -6.95 -9.71 -4.35
C PRO A 64 -5.69 -10.56 -4.19
N VAL A 65 -4.61 -10.03 -4.75
CA VAL A 65 -3.26 -10.53 -4.60
C VAL A 65 -2.39 -9.38 -4.12
N CYS A 66 -1.55 -9.61 -3.13
CA CYS A 66 -0.64 -8.61 -2.59
C CYS A 66 0.81 -9.08 -2.75
N PHE A 67 1.58 -8.36 -3.55
CA PHE A 67 3.02 -8.53 -3.65
C PHE A 67 3.69 -7.77 -2.52
N ILE A 68 4.62 -8.43 -1.82
CA ILE A 68 5.53 -7.82 -0.84
C ILE A 68 6.89 -7.71 -1.52
N LEU A 69 7.34 -6.48 -1.74
CA LEU A 69 8.48 -6.13 -2.59
C LEU A 69 9.62 -5.56 -1.75
N ASN A 70 10.83 -6.00 -2.03
CA ASN A 70 12.02 -5.40 -1.45
C ASN A 70 12.22 -3.99 -2.02
N SER A 71 12.06 -2.99 -1.16
CA SER A 71 12.21 -1.56 -1.50
C SER A 71 13.54 -1.21 -2.20
N ALA A 72 14.61 -1.96 -1.95
CA ALA A 72 15.93 -1.72 -2.54
C ALA A 72 15.94 -1.89 -4.08
N TYR A 73 14.98 -2.62 -4.62
CA TYR A 73 14.82 -2.86 -6.05
C TYR A 73 13.96 -1.80 -6.75
N ILE A 74 13.17 -1.03 -6.00
CA ILE A 74 12.27 -0.01 -6.56
C ILE A 74 12.93 1.37 -6.44
N LYS A 75 13.64 1.78 -7.49
CA LYS A 75 14.47 3.01 -7.48
C LYS A 75 13.82 4.21 -8.19
N ASN A 76 12.94 3.97 -9.16
CA ASN A 76 12.36 5.01 -10.00
C ASN A 76 11.08 5.60 -9.38
N ILE A 77 11.21 6.19 -8.19
CA ILE A 77 10.08 6.84 -7.51
C ILE A 77 9.76 8.17 -8.19
N LYS A 78 8.54 8.30 -8.68
CA LYS A 78 8.03 9.53 -9.29
C LYS A 78 7.50 10.50 -8.24
N ARG A 79 6.62 10.01 -7.36
CA ARG A 79 5.94 10.80 -6.33
C ARG A 79 5.71 9.95 -5.10
N VAL A 80 5.65 10.62 -3.97
CA VAL A 80 5.29 10.05 -2.68
C VAL A 80 4.23 10.94 -2.04
N PHE A 81 3.17 10.34 -1.53
CA PHE A 81 2.10 11.03 -0.82
C PHE A 81 1.88 10.39 0.55
N PRO A 82 1.53 11.17 1.59
CA PRO A 82 1.25 10.65 2.93
C PRO A 82 -0.09 9.93 3.08
N PHE A 83 -0.81 9.70 1.99
CA PHE A 83 -2.14 9.08 1.95
C PHE A 83 -2.43 8.50 0.55
N ASP A 84 -3.51 7.72 0.45
CA ASP A 84 -4.08 7.24 -0.82
C ASP A 84 -4.64 8.41 -1.66
N THR A 85 -4.03 8.67 -2.82
CA THR A 85 -4.41 9.79 -3.68
C THR A 85 -5.75 9.60 -4.36
N GLY A 86 -6.20 8.34 -4.53
CA GLY A 86 -7.55 8.03 -5.00
C GLY A 86 -8.63 8.43 -4.00
N ALA A 87 -8.41 8.15 -2.72
CA ALA A 87 -9.27 8.55 -1.60
C ALA A 87 -9.31 10.07 -1.43
N PHE A 88 -8.16 10.74 -1.57
CA PHE A 88 -8.09 12.20 -1.62
C PHE A 88 -8.93 12.75 -2.77
N SER A 89 -8.76 12.23 -3.99
CA SER A 89 -9.51 12.66 -5.17
C SER A 89 -11.02 12.40 -5.06
N ALA A 90 -11.43 11.39 -4.29
CA ALA A 90 -12.83 11.07 -4.00
C ALA A 90 -13.42 11.96 -2.88
N GLY A 91 -12.62 12.87 -2.30
CA GLY A 91 -13.06 13.81 -1.26
C GLY A 91 -13.22 13.18 0.13
N LEU A 92 -12.65 12.00 0.37
CA LEU A 92 -12.76 11.30 1.66
C LEU A 92 -12.05 12.04 2.81
N TYR A 93 -11.08 12.90 2.48
CA TYR A 93 -10.28 13.65 3.47
C TYR A 93 -10.69 15.12 3.61
N LYS A 94 -11.77 15.56 2.95
CA LYS A 94 -12.21 16.98 2.91
C LYS A 94 -12.51 17.63 4.26
N LYS A 95 -12.74 16.82 5.31
CA LYS A 95 -12.97 17.30 6.68
C LYS A 95 -11.69 17.79 7.35
N TYR A 96 -10.53 17.25 6.94
CA TYR A 96 -9.24 17.53 7.55
C TYR A 96 -8.35 18.40 6.67
N ILE A 97 -8.63 18.44 5.37
CA ILE A 97 -7.82 19.11 4.37
C ILE A 97 -8.51 20.42 3.97
N HIS A 98 -7.73 21.50 3.92
CA HIS A 98 -8.23 22.81 3.48
C HIS A 98 -8.83 22.73 2.07
N SER A 99 -9.94 23.42 1.84
CA SER A 99 -10.74 23.31 0.60
C SER A 99 -10.00 23.72 -0.67
N THR A 100 -8.93 24.52 -0.55
CA THR A 100 -8.09 24.96 -1.67
C THR A 100 -6.81 24.15 -1.82
N ALA A 101 -6.54 23.20 -0.93
CA ALA A 101 -5.34 22.40 -0.99
C ALA A 101 -5.39 21.42 -2.16
N THR A 102 -4.22 21.12 -2.70
CA THR A 102 -4.00 20.35 -3.91
C THR A 102 -2.99 19.24 -3.65
N PHE A 103 -2.82 18.33 -4.61
CA PHE A 103 -1.79 17.29 -4.50
C PHE A 103 -0.38 17.86 -4.29
N SER A 104 -0.05 19.00 -4.90
CA SER A 104 1.29 19.60 -4.77
C SER A 104 1.61 20.05 -3.36
N ASP A 105 0.61 20.32 -2.52
CA ASP A 105 0.83 20.74 -1.14
C ASP A 105 1.27 19.56 -0.26
N TYR A 106 0.91 18.33 -0.63
CA TYR A 106 1.18 17.13 0.15
C TYR A 106 2.25 16.21 -0.44
N ILE A 107 2.95 16.63 -1.49
CA ILE A 107 3.99 15.80 -2.10
C ILE A 107 5.22 15.72 -1.19
N PHE A 108 5.66 14.50 -0.90
CA PHE A 108 6.91 14.26 -0.19
C PHE A 108 8.09 14.23 -1.15
N GLU A 109 9.27 14.45 -0.58
CA GLU A 109 10.51 14.13 -1.28
C GLU A 109 10.49 12.64 -1.67
N PRO A 110 10.76 12.28 -2.95
CA PRO A 110 10.59 10.92 -3.45
C PRO A 110 11.74 9.99 -3.05
N THR A 111 12.09 9.97 -1.76
CA THR A 111 13.21 9.17 -1.22
C THR A 111 12.76 8.34 -0.01
N TYR A 112 13.33 7.13 0.11
CA TYR A 112 13.06 6.28 1.28
C TYR A 112 13.57 6.90 2.59
N ASP A 113 14.61 7.74 2.54
CA ASP A 113 15.08 8.46 3.73
C ASP A 113 14.00 9.41 4.26
N PHE A 114 13.36 10.18 3.38
CA PHE A 114 12.27 11.06 3.76
C PHE A 114 11.09 10.27 4.36
N ILE A 115 10.69 9.17 3.72
CA ILE A 115 9.61 8.31 4.22
C ILE A 115 9.96 7.76 5.62
N ARG A 116 11.18 7.26 5.83
CA ARG A 116 11.62 6.77 7.15
C ARG A 116 11.59 7.86 8.21
N ARG A 117 12.05 9.06 7.88
CA ARG A 117 12.01 10.21 8.80
C ARG A 117 10.59 10.65 9.12
N TYR A 118 9.68 10.60 8.15
CA TYR A 118 8.26 10.83 8.38
C TYR A 118 7.66 9.77 9.32
N VAL A 119 7.97 8.49 9.08
CA VAL A 119 7.52 7.39 9.94
C VAL A 119 8.07 7.52 11.37
N ASP A 120 9.35 7.86 11.51
CA ASP A 120 9.99 8.13 12.81
C ASP A 120 9.30 9.30 13.54
N LEU A 121 9.08 10.41 12.82
CA LEU A 121 8.48 11.62 13.37
C LEU A 121 7.03 11.38 13.82
N PHE A 122 6.20 10.76 12.99
CA PHE A 122 4.76 10.62 13.26
C PHE A 122 4.42 9.41 14.13
N TYR A 123 5.19 8.32 14.06
CA TYR A 123 4.84 7.04 14.67
C TYR A 123 5.95 6.45 15.55
N SER A 124 7.19 6.97 15.46
CA SER A 124 8.37 6.48 16.20
C SER A 124 8.82 5.04 15.93
N SER A 125 8.02 4.23 15.25
CA SER A 125 8.36 2.86 14.86
C SER A 125 7.54 2.38 13.66
N ASN A 126 8.08 1.41 12.92
CA ASN A 126 7.36 0.73 11.84
C ASN A 126 6.09 0.02 12.35
N LYS A 127 6.14 -0.53 13.58
CA LYS A 127 5.00 -1.16 14.23
C LYS A 127 3.84 -0.20 14.45
N ASN A 128 4.13 0.97 15.01
CA ASN A 128 3.13 2.00 15.25
C ASN A 128 2.58 2.54 13.93
N TYR A 129 3.43 2.76 12.93
CA TYR A 129 3.02 3.16 11.59
C TYR A 129 2.07 2.13 10.95
N PHE A 130 2.44 0.84 10.98
CA PHE A 130 1.60 -0.22 10.45
C PHE A 130 0.21 -0.26 11.14
N ASN A 131 0.15 0.07 12.43
CA ASN A 131 -1.09 0.11 13.21
C ASN A 131 -1.87 1.42 13.08
N GLY A 132 -1.34 2.44 12.39
CA GLY A 132 -1.93 3.78 12.39
C GLY A 132 -1.89 4.48 13.75
N GLN A 133 -0.96 4.10 14.62
CA GLN A 133 -0.83 4.63 15.98
C GLN A 133 0.15 5.78 16.00
N ALA A 134 -0.31 6.99 15.68
CA ALA A 134 0.54 8.18 15.76
C ALA A 134 0.99 8.46 17.21
N THR A 135 2.25 8.84 17.35
CA THR A 135 2.90 9.19 18.62
C THR A 135 3.31 10.66 18.67
N ILE A 136 3.28 11.36 17.53
CA ILE A 136 3.64 12.78 17.46
C ILE A 136 2.72 13.63 18.34
N GLU A 137 3.33 14.46 19.17
CA GLU A 137 2.59 15.46 19.94
C GLU A 137 2.28 16.68 19.05
N LYS A 138 1.03 17.15 19.09
CA LYS A 138 0.59 18.35 18.34
C LYS A 138 1.49 19.57 18.57
N GLY A 139 2.04 19.73 19.78
CA GLY A 139 2.93 20.85 20.14
C GLY A 139 4.26 20.87 19.38
N LEU A 140 4.68 19.75 18.77
CA LEU A 140 5.89 19.66 17.95
C LEU A 140 5.67 20.11 16.51
N ILE A 141 4.42 20.29 16.07
CA ILE A 141 4.09 20.72 14.71
C ILE A 141 4.06 22.25 14.66
N PRO A 142 4.86 22.90 13.80
CA PRO A 142 4.83 24.36 13.65
C PRO A 142 3.45 24.89 13.28
N ALA A 143 3.08 26.04 13.84
CA ALA A 143 1.75 26.65 13.65
C ALA A 143 1.41 27.00 12.19
N MET A 144 2.42 27.23 11.34
CA MET A 144 2.26 27.52 9.92
C MET A 144 2.45 26.28 9.02
N ALA A 145 2.74 25.11 9.58
CA ALA A 145 2.83 23.86 8.83
C ALA A 145 1.44 23.23 8.65
N PHE A 146 0.58 23.90 7.90
CA PHE A 146 -0.85 23.57 7.78
C PHE A 146 -1.09 22.16 7.23
N GLU A 147 -0.25 21.70 6.31
CA GLU A 147 -0.32 20.37 5.72
C GLU A 147 -0.01 19.30 6.77
N LEU A 148 1.06 19.48 7.55
CA LEU A 148 1.39 18.58 8.66
C LEU A 148 0.31 18.58 9.74
N GLN A 149 -0.31 19.73 10.03
CA GLN A 149 -1.43 19.80 10.96
C GLN A 149 -2.65 19.04 10.42
N SER A 150 -2.95 19.16 9.12
CA SER A 150 -4.02 18.43 8.45
C SER A 150 -3.78 16.92 8.53
N LEU A 151 -2.55 16.47 8.26
CA LEU A 151 -2.15 15.07 8.41
C LEU A 151 -2.31 14.59 9.84
N HIS A 152 -1.79 15.34 10.82
CA HIS A 152 -1.94 14.98 12.24
C HIS A 152 -3.41 14.83 12.62
N GLN A 153 -4.26 15.81 12.26
CA GLN A 153 -5.69 15.75 12.56
C GLN A 153 -6.35 14.53 11.92
N MET A 154 -6.03 14.24 10.65
CA MET A 154 -6.58 13.10 9.93
C MET A 154 -6.15 11.75 10.55
N ILE A 155 -4.89 11.62 10.95
CA ILE A 155 -4.33 10.37 11.52
C ILE A 155 -4.82 10.15 12.96
N THR A 156 -4.94 11.22 13.75
CA THR A 156 -5.34 11.14 15.17
C THR A 156 -6.85 11.27 15.40
N ALA A 157 -7.64 11.36 14.33
CA ALA A 157 -9.08 11.49 14.42
C ALA A 157 -9.72 10.28 15.11
N THR A 158 -10.16 10.47 16.34
CA THR A 158 -10.96 9.49 17.11
C THR A 158 -12.45 9.74 16.86
N SER A 159 -12.94 9.62 15.63
CA SER A 159 -14.38 9.78 15.37
C SER A 159 -15.08 8.41 15.29
N THR A 160 -16.33 8.37 15.72
CA THR A 160 -17.30 7.29 15.45
C THR A 160 -17.83 7.35 14.02
N GLU A 161 -17.22 8.16 13.15
CA GLU A 161 -17.58 8.29 11.75
C GLU A 161 -16.70 7.36 10.90
N GLU A 162 -17.16 7.01 9.70
CA GLU A 162 -16.41 6.19 8.75
C GLU A 162 -15.14 6.93 8.28
N VAL A 163 -14.06 6.87 9.06
CA VAL A 163 -12.73 7.31 8.64
C VAL A 163 -12.13 6.19 7.80
N ASP A 164 -11.74 6.53 6.58
CA ASP A 164 -11.06 5.61 5.68
C ASP A 164 -9.70 5.22 6.27
N ASP A 165 -9.49 3.93 6.54
CA ASP A 165 -8.31 3.38 7.21
C ASP A 165 -7.01 3.51 6.39
N ARG A 166 -7.10 3.99 5.15
CA ARG A 166 -5.96 4.29 4.27
C ARG A 166 -5.42 5.71 4.46
N CYS A 167 -6.04 6.51 5.33
CA CYS A 167 -5.72 7.92 5.52
C CYS A 167 -4.27 8.18 5.96
N TYR A 168 -3.59 7.19 6.51
CA TYR A 168 -2.23 7.32 7.04
C TYR A 168 -1.17 6.56 6.24
N THR A 169 -1.56 5.85 5.18
CA THR A 169 -0.61 5.02 4.43
C THR A 169 0.09 5.80 3.34
N VAL A 170 1.41 5.75 3.36
CA VAL A 170 2.25 6.42 2.37
C VAL A 170 2.12 5.69 1.03
N GLU A 171 1.65 6.41 0.02
CA GLU A 171 1.55 5.98 -1.37
C GLU A 171 2.81 6.38 -2.13
N ILE A 172 3.32 5.46 -2.94
CA ILE A 172 4.48 5.64 -3.81
C ILE A 172 4.05 5.36 -5.25
N GLN A 173 4.38 6.28 -6.15
CA GLN A 173 4.06 6.19 -7.57
C GLN A 173 5.34 6.01 -8.40
N SER A 174 5.31 5.12 -9.39
CA SER A 174 6.33 4.99 -10.43
C SER A 174 5.73 5.24 -11.81
N PHE A 175 6.49 5.85 -12.73
CA PHE A 175 6.13 5.94 -14.16
C PHE A 175 6.78 4.86 -15.02
N SER A 176 7.74 4.11 -14.47
CA SER A 176 8.44 3.05 -15.19
C SER A 176 7.91 1.69 -14.79
N ASP A 177 8.02 0.74 -15.70
CA ASP A 177 7.93 -0.69 -15.39
C ASP A 177 8.83 -1.01 -14.20
N VAL A 178 8.27 -1.80 -13.28
CA VAL A 178 8.99 -2.32 -12.13
C VAL A 178 9.26 -3.78 -12.41
N ASP A 179 10.52 -4.10 -12.71
CA ASP A 179 11.00 -5.47 -12.82
C ASP A 179 10.87 -6.15 -11.45
N ILE A 180 10.18 -7.28 -11.43
CA ILE A 180 9.94 -8.07 -10.21
C ILE A 180 10.80 -9.34 -10.15
N SER A 181 11.74 -9.51 -11.08
CA SER A 181 12.70 -10.61 -11.08
C SER A 181 13.85 -10.39 -10.08
N GLY A 182 14.75 -11.38 -9.98
CA GLY A 182 16.03 -11.22 -9.27
C GLY A 182 15.92 -10.99 -7.76
N GLY A 183 14.85 -11.49 -7.13
CA GLY A 183 14.60 -11.36 -5.69
C GLY A 183 13.90 -10.06 -5.28
N ALA A 184 13.36 -9.28 -6.24
CA ALA A 184 12.60 -8.08 -5.94
C ALA A 184 11.29 -8.38 -5.18
N VAL A 185 10.69 -9.56 -5.37
CA VAL A 185 9.50 -10.02 -4.63
C VAL A 185 9.96 -10.94 -3.51
N MET A 186 9.56 -10.60 -2.28
CA MET A 186 9.85 -11.39 -1.08
C MET A 186 8.79 -12.46 -0.86
N ALA A 187 7.51 -12.04 -0.92
CA ALA A 187 6.37 -12.90 -0.72
C ALA A 187 5.17 -12.41 -1.53
N ILE A 188 4.22 -13.31 -1.79
CA ILE A 188 2.93 -12.98 -2.39
C ILE A 188 1.80 -13.54 -1.54
N VAL A 189 0.88 -12.66 -1.14
CA VAL A 189 -0.38 -13.05 -0.50
C VAL A 189 -1.42 -13.32 -1.58
N LEU A 190 -1.97 -14.53 -1.65
CA LEU A 190 -2.90 -14.96 -2.72
C LEU A 190 -3.90 -16.02 -2.26
N PRO A 191 -5.03 -16.22 -2.98
CA PRO A 191 -5.93 -17.33 -2.70
C PRO A 191 -5.26 -18.70 -2.81
N ILE A 192 -5.58 -19.63 -1.91
CA ILE A 192 -5.09 -21.02 -1.99
C ILE A 192 -5.45 -21.71 -3.31
N THR A 193 -6.61 -21.37 -3.87
CA THR A 193 -7.09 -21.89 -5.16
C THR A 193 -6.23 -21.44 -6.33
N ILE A 194 -5.60 -20.25 -6.24
CA ILE A 194 -4.69 -19.72 -7.26
C ILE A 194 -3.29 -20.32 -7.11
N LEU A 195 -2.80 -20.50 -5.88
CA LEU A 195 -1.53 -21.20 -5.64
C LEU A 195 -1.55 -22.64 -6.17
N SER A 196 -2.71 -23.29 -6.14
CA SER A 196 -2.89 -24.67 -6.63
C SER A 196 -2.72 -24.80 -8.15
N ASP A 197 -2.66 -23.70 -8.90
CA ASP A 197 -2.30 -23.73 -10.33
C ASP A 197 -0.81 -24.08 -10.51
N PRO A 198 -0.46 -25.08 -11.34
CA PRO A 198 0.93 -25.49 -11.55
C PRO A 198 1.84 -24.36 -12.07
N THR A 199 1.29 -23.45 -12.88
CA THR A 199 2.05 -22.32 -13.44
C THR A 199 2.44 -21.35 -12.32
N VAL A 200 1.49 -21.04 -11.43
CA VAL A 200 1.72 -20.11 -10.32
C VAL A 200 2.68 -20.73 -9.31
N SER A 201 2.41 -21.96 -8.86
CA SER A 201 3.27 -22.64 -7.87
C SER A 201 4.71 -22.83 -8.37
N SER A 202 4.90 -23.23 -9.62
CA SER A 202 6.24 -23.36 -10.21
C SER A 202 6.95 -22.01 -10.29
N TYR A 203 6.23 -20.95 -10.72
CA TYR A 203 6.80 -19.61 -10.79
C TYR A 203 7.29 -19.12 -9.42
N LEU A 204 6.50 -19.28 -8.36
CA LEU A 204 6.88 -18.85 -7.02
C LEU A 204 8.09 -19.65 -6.50
N PHE A 205 8.10 -20.96 -6.74
CA PHE A 205 9.21 -21.83 -6.36
C PHE A 205 10.51 -21.43 -7.09
N ASP A 206 10.47 -21.31 -8.41
CA ASP A 206 11.63 -21.01 -9.26
C ASP A 206 12.24 -19.63 -8.95
N ASN A 207 11.42 -18.67 -8.48
CA ASN A 207 11.85 -17.33 -8.12
C ASN A 207 12.10 -17.14 -6.61
N ASN A 208 12.01 -18.21 -5.81
CA ASN A 208 12.17 -18.17 -4.35
C ASN A 208 11.27 -17.11 -3.67
N ILE A 209 10.01 -17.07 -4.10
CA ILE A 209 8.98 -16.17 -3.57
C ILE A 209 8.12 -16.95 -2.57
N GLU A 210 7.97 -16.44 -1.35
CA GLU A 210 7.15 -17.09 -0.34
C GLU A 210 5.64 -16.96 -0.64
N PRO A 211 4.89 -18.07 -0.79
CA PRO A 211 3.44 -18.01 -0.91
C PRO A 211 2.78 -17.88 0.46
N ILE A 212 2.00 -16.82 0.66
CA ILE A 212 1.15 -16.63 1.85
C ILE A 212 -0.30 -16.78 1.42
N THR A 213 -0.99 -17.80 1.92
CA THR A 213 -2.33 -18.13 1.42
C THR A 213 -3.47 -17.67 2.31
N TYR A 214 -4.62 -17.48 1.67
CA TYR A 214 -5.89 -17.30 2.34
C TYR A 214 -7.01 -18.07 1.63
N GLU A 215 -8.05 -18.38 2.39
CA GLU A 215 -9.25 -19.06 1.91
C GLU A 215 -10.23 -18.08 1.30
N THR A 216 -10.89 -18.49 0.22
CA THR A 216 -11.90 -17.67 -0.46
C THR A 216 -13.28 -18.29 -0.31
N SER A 217 -14.26 -17.45 0.03
CA SER A 217 -15.69 -17.75 -0.08
C SER A 217 -16.38 -16.68 -0.90
N ARG A 218 -17.68 -16.86 -1.20
CA ARG A 218 -18.48 -15.81 -1.82
C ARG A 218 -18.46 -14.56 -0.94
N CYS A 219 -17.78 -13.51 -1.38
CA CYS A 219 -17.62 -12.26 -0.65
C CYS A 219 -17.32 -11.13 -1.64
N ALA A 220 -17.44 -9.88 -1.18
CA ALA A 220 -16.93 -8.75 -1.94
C ALA A 220 -15.39 -8.80 -1.88
N PRO A 221 -14.64 -8.78 -3.00
CA PRO A 221 -13.18 -8.72 -2.99
C PRO A 221 -12.59 -7.68 -2.02
N SER A 222 -13.22 -6.51 -1.90
CA SER A 222 -12.85 -5.45 -0.96
C SER A 222 -12.93 -5.87 0.51
N SER A 223 -13.81 -6.81 0.86
CA SER A 223 -13.95 -7.35 2.23
C SER A 223 -12.77 -8.23 2.67
N LEU A 224 -11.92 -8.65 1.74
CA LEU A 224 -10.70 -9.42 2.04
C LEU A 224 -9.51 -8.52 2.43
N THR A 225 -9.65 -7.20 2.33
CA THR A 225 -8.57 -6.24 2.66
C THR A 225 -8.03 -6.43 4.09
N PRO A 226 -8.87 -6.52 5.15
CA PRO A 226 -8.37 -6.73 6.52
C PRO A 226 -7.62 -8.06 6.67
N LEU A 227 -8.07 -9.12 5.98
CA LEU A 227 -7.40 -10.42 6.00
C LEU A 227 -6.01 -10.33 5.35
N ILE A 228 -5.88 -9.63 4.22
CA ILE A 228 -4.57 -9.41 3.58
C ILE A 228 -3.65 -8.59 4.49
N ILE A 229 -4.16 -7.54 5.13
CA ILE A 229 -3.38 -6.74 6.09
C ILE A 229 -2.87 -7.63 7.23
N ASP A 230 -3.70 -8.53 7.77
CA ASP A 230 -3.29 -9.47 8.82
C ASP A 230 -2.22 -10.45 8.33
N LYS A 231 -2.36 -10.99 7.12
CA LYS A 231 -1.35 -11.87 6.51
C LYS A 231 0.00 -11.17 6.33
N VAL A 232 -0.01 -9.93 5.83
CA VAL A 232 1.21 -9.12 5.70
C VAL A 232 1.79 -8.77 7.08
N ARG A 233 0.94 -8.50 8.08
CA ARG A 233 1.38 -8.25 9.46
C ARG A 233 2.16 -9.44 10.02
N ASN A 234 1.62 -10.64 9.90
CA ASN A 234 2.24 -11.85 10.44
C ASN A 234 3.59 -12.10 9.76
N TYR A 235 3.65 -11.98 8.43
CA TYR A 235 4.91 -12.04 7.69
C TYR A 235 5.93 -11.01 8.20
N TYR A 236 5.53 -9.76 8.43
CA TYR A 236 6.44 -8.74 8.96
C TYR A 236 6.89 -8.98 10.40
N LEU A 237 6.08 -9.62 11.24
CA LEU A 237 6.50 -10.04 12.58
C LEU A 237 7.58 -11.12 12.50
N ASP A 238 7.39 -12.10 11.62
CA ASP A 238 8.33 -13.21 11.42
C ASP A 238 9.67 -12.72 10.83
N GLU A 239 9.62 -11.76 9.89
CA GLU A 239 10.79 -11.13 9.28
C GLU A 239 11.44 -10.01 10.13
N GLY A 240 10.84 -9.66 11.29
CA GLY A 240 11.35 -8.61 12.17
C GLY A 240 11.27 -7.19 11.57
N VAL A 241 10.33 -6.95 10.66
CA VAL A 241 10.04 -5.64 10.07
C VAL A 241 9.24 -4.75 11.03
N ILE A 242 8.34 -5.33 11.83
CA ILE A 242 7.50 -4.66 12.85
C ILE A 242 7.50 -5.37 14.21
#